data_AF-A0A661YZT3-F1
#
_entry.id   AF-A0A661YZT3-F1
#
_cell.length_a   1.000
_cell.length_b   1.000
_cell.length_c   1.000
_cell.angle_alpha   90.00
_cell.angle_beta   90.00
_cell.angle_gamma   90.00
#
_symmetry.space_group_name_H-M   'P 1'
#
loop_
_entity.id
_entity.type
_entity.pdbx_description
1 polymer ?
#
loop_
_entity_poly.entity_id
_entity_poly.type
_entity_poly.pdbx_seq_one_letter_code
_entity_poly.pdbx_strand_id
1 'polypeptide(L)' 'SMTFDELANPQIIDSSRVNRIARGSGTTPRDVKELLKQYRQMKTMLKRFGKKGVRLSKLYKNLQLKI' A
#
# COMPACT_ATOMS: atom_id res chain seq x y z
N SER A 1 -9.52 -7.49 15.40
CA SER A 1 -8.98 -7.16 14.06
C SER A 1 -7.78 -6.21 14.18
N MET A 2 -7.24 -5.65 13.08
CA MET A 2 -5.96 -4.88 13.05
C MET A 2 -5.94 -3.67 14.00
N THR A 3 -4.76 -3.30 14.51
CA THR A 3 -4.55 -2.07 15.30
C THR A 3 -4.21 -0.87 14.39
N PHE A 4 -4.30 0.35 14.94
CA PHE A 4 -3.88 1.56 14.22
C PHE A 4 -2.44 1.50 13.73
N ASP A 5 -1.52 0.99 14.56
CA ASP A 5 -0.11 0.85 14.19
C ASP A 5 0.08 -0.12 13.03
N GLU A 6 -0.69 -1.21 12.98
CA GLU A 6 -0.64 -2.19 11.88
C GLU A 6 -1.22 -1.65 10.58
N LEU A 7 -2.26 -0.81 10.67
CA LEU A 7 -2.83 -0.13 9.50
C LEU A 7 -1.87 0.93 8.94
N ALA A 8 -1.23 1.71 9.82
CA ALA A 8 -0.24 2.70 9.44
C ALA A 8 1.05 2.04 8.90
N ASN A 9 1.44 0.90 9.48
CA ASN A 9 2.67 0.19 9.19
C ASN A 9 2.44 -1.30 8.85
N PRO A 10 1.87 -1.65 7.68
CA PRO A 10 1.58 -3.04 7.33
C PRO A 10 2.81 -3.98 7.25
N GLN A 11 4.03 -3.42 7.29
CA GLN A 11 5.27 -4.18 7.36
C GLN A 11 5.52 -4.87 8.70
N ILE A 12 4.89 -4.43 9.79
CA ILE A 12 5.07 -5.03 11.13
C ILE A 12 4.20 -6.27 11.33
N ILE A 13 3.31 -6.57 10.39
CA ILE A 13 2.36 -7.68 10.49
C ILE A 13 3.09 -9.00 10.19
N ASP A 14 3.44 -9.70 11.27
CA ASP A 14 4.05 -11.03 11.28
C ASP A 14 3.00 -12.15 11.39
N SER A 15 3.46 -13.41 11.48
CA SER A 15 2.58 -14.58 11.57
C SER A 15 1.65 -14.54 12.80
N SER A 16 2.16 -14.07 13.94
CA SER A 16 1.39 -13.91 15.18
C SER A 16 0.25 -12.91 14.98
N ARG A 17 0.54 -11.73 14.41
CA ARG A 17 -0.47 -10.71 14.11
C ARG A 17 -1.46 -11.18 13.07
N VAL A 18 -1.03 -11.88 12.02
CA VAL A 18 -1.94 -12.48 11.03
C VAL A 18 -2.96 -13.39 11.71
N ASN A 19 -2.51 -14.28 12.60
CA ASN A 19 -3.41 -15.18 13.32
C ASN A 19 -4.38 -14.42 14.25
N ARG A 20 -3.91 -13.37 14.94
CA ARG A 20 -4.75 -12.52 15.79
C ARG A 20 -5.80 -11.75 14.97
N ILE A 21 -5.39 -11.20 13.83
CA ILE A 21 -6.26 -10.46 12.91
C ILE A 21 -7.34 -11.39 12.39
N ALA A 22 -6.95 -12.54 11.82
CA ALA A 22 -7.84 -13.55 11.27
C ALA A 22 -8.91 -14.00 12.29
N ARG A 23 -8.48 -14.38 13.50
CA ARG A 23 -9.39 -14.73 14.61
C ARG A 23 -10.32 -13.58 14.96
N GLY A 24 -9.78 -12.36 15.08
CA GLY A 24 -10.54 -11.17 15.44
C GLY A 24 -11.37 -10.56 14.32
N SER A 25 -11.32 -11.08 13.10
CA SER A 25 -12.16 -10.68 11.96
C SER A 25 -13.05 -11.80 11.43
N GLY A 26 -12.97 -13.02 12.00
CA GLY A 26 -13.72 -14.18 11.52
C GLY A 26 -13.28 -14.69 10.15
N THR A 27 -12.02 -14.45 9.77
CA THR A 27 -11.45 -14.86 8.47
C THR A 27 -10.28 -15.82 8.66
N THR A 28 -9.74 -16.38 7.57
CA THR A 28 -8.58 -17.26 7.66
C THR A 28 -7.25 -16.48 7.63
N PRO A 29 -6.16 -17.02 8.21
CA PRO A 29 -4.81 -16.45 8.05
C PRO A 29 -4.38 -16.26 6.58
N ARG A 30 -4.92 -17.08 5.67
CA ARG A 30 -4.66 -16.99 4.23
C ARG A 30 -5.26 -15.72 3.64
N ASP A 31 -6.51 -15.43 3.98
CA ASP A 31 -7.22 -14.23 3.50
C ASP A 31 -6.50 -12.95 3.92
N VAL A 32 -6.02 -12.92 5.18
CA VAL A 32 -5.25 -11.78 5.69
C VAL A 32 -3.92 -11.62 4.93
N LYS A 33 -3.20 -12.71 4.65
CA LYS A 33 -1.97 -12.64 3.85
C LYS A 33 -2.23 -12.19 2.42
N GLU A 34 -3.33 -12.62 1.83
CA GLU A 34 -3.74 -12.22 0.49
C GLU A 34 -4.07 -10.73 0.42
N LEU A 35 -4.82 -10.22 1.39
CA LEU A 35 -5.08 -8.78 1.54
C LEU A 35 -3.78 -7.97 1.63
N LEU A 36 -2.83 -8.40 2.46
CA LEU A 36 -1.53 -7.72 2.58
C LEU A 36 -0.74 -7.75 1.28
N LYS A 37 -0.83 -8.83 0.50
CA LYS A 37 -0.20 -8.94 -0.81
C LYS A 37 -0.82 -7.95 -1.80
N GLN A 38 -2.15 -7.89 -1.87
CA GLN A 38 -2.89 -6.96 -2.74
C GLN A 38 -2.54 -5.50 -2.39
N TYR A 39 -2.51 -5.17 -1.11
CA TYR A 39 -2.08 -3.84 -0.65
C TYR A 39 -0.67 -3.49 -1.11
N ARG A 40 0.30 -4.42 -0.97
CA ARG A 40 1.70 -4.19 -1.42
C ARG A 40 1.80 -3.99 -2.92
N GLN A 41 1.02 -4.73 -3.71
CA GLN A 41 0.94 -4.58 -5.16
C GLN A 41 0.38 -3.20 -5.53
N MET A 42 -0.75 -2.81 -4.95
CA MET A 42 -1.36 -1.50 -5.16
C MET A 42 -0.42 -0.36 -4.75
N LYS A 43 0.22 -0.45 -3.57
CA LYS A 43 1.20 0.54 -3.10
C LYS A 43 2.37 0.70 -4.08
N THR A 44 2.86 -0.41 -4.63
CA THR A 44 3.94 -0.40 -5.63
C THR A 44 3.49 0.25 -6.93
N MET A 45 2.28 -0.09 -7.38
CA MET A 45 1.67 0.48 -8.57
C MET A 45 1.50 2.00 -8.42
N LEU A 46 0.86 2.46 -7.34
CA LEU A 46 0.70 3.88 -7.01
C LEU A 46 2.04 4.62 -6.94
N LYS A 47 3.07 4.03 -6.34
CA LYS A 47 4.42 4.63 -6.29
C LYS A 47 5.03 4.79 -7.69
N ARG A 48 4.82 3.81 -8.59
CA ARG A 48 5.30 3.89 -9.98
C ARG A 48 4.56 4.96 -10.77
N PHE A 49 3.23 5.02 -10.64
CA PHE A 49 2.41 6.01 -11.32
C PHE A 49 2.65 7.43 -10.80
N GLY A 50 2.74 7.62 -9.48
CA GLY A 50 3.08 8.92 -8.89
C GLY A 50 4.43 9.46 -9.37
N LYS A 51 5.45 8.60 -9.48
CA LYS A 51 6.75 9.01 -10.05
C LYS A 51 6.67 9.45 -11.51
N LYS A 52 5.85 8.76 -12.32
CA LYS A 52 5.64 9.13 -13.73
C LYS A 52 4.82 10.42 -13.86
N GLY A 53 3.75 10.57 -13.07
CA GLY A 53 2.92 11.77 -13.02
C GLY A 53 3.70 13.02 -12.60
N VAL A 54 4.58 12.92 -11.60
CA VAL A 54 5.46 14.02 -11.19
C VAL A 54 6.44 14.41 -12.30
N ARG A 55 7.04 13.44 -13.00
CA ARG A 55 7.93 13.71 -14.14
C ARG A 55 7.19 14.40 -15.29
N LEU A 56 5.99 13.95 -15.57
CA LEU A 56 5.14 14.50 -16.62
C LEU A 56 4.71 15.94 -16.27
N SER A 57 4.24 16.17 -15.03
CA SER A 57 3.93 17.52 -14.52
C SER A 57 5.13 18.46 -14.58
N LYS A 58 6.33 17.98 -14.22
CA LYS A 58 7.57 18.76 -14.33
C LYS A 58 7.91 19.10 -15.78
N LEU A 59 7.70 18.17 -16.71
CA LEU A 59 7.88 18.41 -18.15
C LEU A 59 6.91 19.46 -18.68
N TYR A 60 5.60 19.35 -18.35
CA TYR A 60 4.58 20.34 -18.74
C TYR A 60 4.87 21.74 -18.18
N LYS A 61 5.30 21.84 -16.91
CA LYS A 61 5.72 23.13 -16.32
C LYS A 61 6.88 23.76 -17.08
N ASN A 62 7.86 22.95 -17.48
CA ASN A 62 9.04 23.43 -18.20
C ASN A 62 8.74 23.87 -19.65
N LEU A 63 7.71 23.28 -20.30
CA LEU A 63 7.25 23.74 -21.62
C LEU A 63 6.46 25.05 -21.51
N GLN A 64 5.60 25.20 -20.49
CA GLN A 64 4.80 26.41 -20.27
C GLN A 64 5.67 27.64 -19.91
N LEU A 65 6.81 27.44 -19.25
CA LEU A 65 7.75 28.51 -18.91
C LEU A 65 8.67 28.94 -20.09
N LYS A 66 8.58 28.26 -21.24
CA LYS A 66 9.38 28.54 -22.45
C LYS A 66 8.58 29.22 -23.57
N ILE A 67 7.30 29.51 -23.34
CA ILE A 67 6.39 30.30 -24.19
C ILE A 67 6.13 31.61 -23.45
#